data_AF-A0A150GMF1-F1
#
_entry.id   AF-A0A150GMF1-F1
#
_cell.length_a   1.000
_cell.length_b   1.000
_cell.length_c   1.000
_cell.angle_alpha   90.00
_cell.angle_beta   90.00
_cell.angle_gamma   90.00
#
_symmetry.space_group_name_H-M   'P 1'
#
loop_
_entity.id
_entity.type
_entity.pdbx_description
1 polymer ?
#
loop_
_entity_poly.entity_id
_entity_poly.type
_entity_poly.pdbx_seq_one_letter_code
_entity_poly.pdbx_strand_id
1 'polypeptide(L)'
;MLAAAARAGKVDLVAELLTAGVAAYESLAWAAVQGGSVQMLRVLVAAGIPLPSNALPEAVSRGNLPEVTWMVEELGMERDSLQACTAAASGSLELVSYLHENGAVVVGMLAECGALGGNIAVLEWLAAHGCIWRAVGSAAWEPGCPVDWDAAVEEAARRAEDDGALVTQWLTERRRRRPFGAALQ
;
A
#
# COMPACT_ATOMS: atom_id res chain seq x y z
N MET A 1 13.79 27.11 4.79
CA MET A 1 14.74 26.85 3.69
C MET A 1 15.23 25.40 3.72
N LEU A 2 15.78 24.91 4.84
CA LEU A 2 16.29 23.54 4.97
C LEU A 2 15.22 22.45 4.70
N ALA A 3 14.01 22.58 5.27
CA ALA A 3 12.91 21.64 5.01
C ALA A 3 12.47 21.59 3.53
N ALA A 4 12.52 22.72 2.82
CA ALA A 4 12.21 22.76 1.38
C ALA A 4 13.32 22.07 0.56
N ALA A 5 14.58 22.23 0.95
CA ALA A 5 15.71 21.53 0.33
C ALA A 5 15.62 20.01 0.56
N ALA A 6 15.24 19.58 1.77
CA ALA A 6 14.99 18.18 2.09
C ALA A 6 13.87 17.58 1.25
N ARG A 7 12.72 18.27 1.16
CA ARG A 7 11.60 17.84 0.31
C ARG A 7 11.96 17.79 -1.17
N ALA A 8 12.78 18.72 -1.64
CA ALA A 8 13.28 18.73 -3.01
C ALA A 8 14.40 17.70 -3.27
N GLY A 9 14.83 16.93 -2.26
CA GLY A 9 15.88 15.92 -2.41
C GLY A 9 17.27 16.50 -2.66
N LYS A 10 17.56 17.73 -2.21
CA LYS A 10 18.87 18.39 -2.35
C LYS A 10 19.88 17.84 -1.32
N VAL A 11 20.29 16.58 -1.50
CA VAL A 11 21.08 15.80 -0.53
C VAL A 11 22.37 16.52 -0.11
N ASP A 12 23.18 16.98 -1.06
CA ASP A 12 24.47 17.61 -0.79
C ASP A 12 24.33 18.86 0.08
N LEU A 13 23.37 19.73 -0.28
CA LEU A 13 23.09 20.95 0.47
C LEU A 13 22.64 20.65 1.91
N VAL A 14 21.78 19.64 2.10
CA VAL A 14 21.33 19.26 3.45
C VAL A 14 22.49 18.65 4.25
N ALA A 15 23.32 17.79 3.64
CA ALA A 15 24.48 17.18 4.29
C ALA A 15 25.54 18.22 4.74
N GLU A 16 25.83 19.20 3.89
CA GLU A 16 26.72 20.31 4.24
C GLU A 16 26.19 21.12 5.41
N LEU A 17 24.89 21.46 5.39
CA LEU A 17 24.26 22.25 6.45
C LEU A 17 24.19 21.49 7.78
N LEU A 18 23.98 20.18 7.77
CA LEU A 18 24.04 19.34 8.97
C LEU A 18 25.46 19.30 9.55
N THR A 19 26.47 19.19 8.69
CA THR A 19 27.88 19.20 9.11
C THR A 19 28.30 20.56 9.67
N ALA A 20 27.72 21.65 9.16
CA ALA A 20 27.88 23.01 9.69
C ALA A 20 27.20 23.23 11.06
N GLY A 21 26.53 22.22 11.62
CA GLY A 21 25.89 22.28 12.94
C GLY A 21 24.52 22.98 12.94
N VAL A 22 23.88 23.12 11.79
CA VAL A 22 22.51 23.64 11.73
C VAL A 22 21.56 22.64 12.42
N ALA A 23 20.88 23.09 13.47
CA ALA A 23 19.94 22.27 14.20
C ALA A 23 18.82 21.75 13.28
N ALA A 24 18.70 20.43 13.21
CA ALA A 24 17.60 19.76 12.53
C ALA A 24 16.56 19.32 13.55
N TYR A 25 15.30 19.49 13.18
CA TYR A 25 14.15 19.05 13.97
C TYR A 25 13.39 17.98 13.18
N GLU A 26 12.49 17.27 13.85
CA GLU A 26 11.62 16.24 13.25
C GLU A 26 10.90 16.72 11.97
N SER A 27 10.59 18.01 11.88
CA SER A 27 10.01 18.64 10.70
C SER A 27 10.87 18.53 9.43
N LEU A 28 12.19 18.38 9.57
CA LEU A 28 13.12 18.11 8.47
C LEU A 28 12.96 16.68 7.94
N ALA A 29 12.87 15.70 8.84
CA ALA A 29 12.64 14.31 8.50
C ALA A 29 11.28 14.13 7.81
N TRP A 30 10.22 14.76 8.35
CA TRP A 30 8.90 14.76 7.69
C TRP A 30 8.97 15.36 6.27
N ALA A 31 9.69 16.46 6.08
CA ALA A 31 9.84 17.05 4.77
C ALA A 31 10.60 16.14 3.79
N ALA A 32 11.60 15.40 4.25
CA ALA A 32 12.31 14.41 3.44
C ALA A 32 11.43 13.21 3.06
N VAL A 33 10.62 12.70 4.00
CA VAL A 33 9.64 11.63 3.74
C VAL A 33 8.67 12.07 2.64
N GLN A 34 8.14 13.28 2.75
CA GLN A 34 7.27 13.88 1.73
C GLN A 34 7.96 14.06 0.37
N GLY A 35 9.29 14.21 0.35
CA GLY A 35 10.09 14.25 -0.87
C GLY A 35 10.32 12.87 -1.50
N GLY A 36 10.24 11.79 -0.71
CA GLY A 36 10.42 10.41 -1.16
C GLY A 36 11.84 10.02 -1.57
N SER A 37 12.85 10.83 -1.20
CA SER A 37 14.26 10.55 -1.52
C SER A 37 14.89 9.66 -0.44
N VAL A 38 15.08 8.38 -0.74
CA VAL A 38 15.77 7.43 0.15
C VAL A 38 17.17 7.92 0.53
N GLN A 39 17.89 8.54 -0.41
CA GLN A 39 19.22 9.09 -0.13
C GLN A 39 19.17 10.25 0.88
N MET A 40 18.17 11.12 0.79
CA MET A 40 17.95 12.16 1.79
C MET A 40 17.66 11.55 3.17
N LEU A 41 16.77 10.56 3.23
CA LEU A 41 16.41 9.90 4.49
C LEU A 41 17.62 9.20 5.13
N ARG A 42 18.47 8.55 4.34
CA ARG A 42 19.74 7.97 4.81
C ARG A 42 20.65 9.01 5.44
N VAL A 43 20.81 10.18 4.81
CA VAL A 43 21.62 11.28 5.37
C VAL A 43 21.06 11.75 6.71
N LEU A 44 19.73 11.88 6.83
CA LEU A 44 19.09 12.29 8.08
C LEU A 44 19.28 11.23 9.19
N VAL A 45 19.05 9.96 8.88
CA VAL A 45 19.24 8.85 9.85
C VAL A 45 20.71 8.74 10.27
N ALA A 46 21.66 8.88 9.34
CA ALA A 46 23.10 8.87 9.65
C ALA A 46 23.53 10.05 10.51
N ALA A 47 22.84 11.19 10.40
CA ALA A 47 23.03 12.36 11.26
C ALA A 47 22.35 12.23 12.64
N GLY A 48 21.72 11.08 12.94
CA GLY A 48 21.03 10.83 14.20
C GLY A 48 19.64 11.47 14.29
N ILE A 49 19.07 11.89 13.16
CA ILE A 49 17.71 12.47 13.12
C ILE A 49 16.73 11.31 12.90
N PRO A 50 15.88 10.99 13.90
CA PRO A 50 14.92 9.90 13.77
C PRO A 50 13.82 10.25 12.76
N LEU A 51 13.30 9.23 12.09
CA LEU A 51 12.10 9.37 11.28
C LEU A 51 10.86 9.49 12.19
N PRO A 52 9.85 10.27 11.79
CA PRO A 52 8.61 10.34 12.54
C PRO A 52 7.86 9.00 12.46
N SER A 53 7.04 8.69 13.48
CA SER A 53 6.34 7.41 13.58
C SER A 53 5.37 7.12 12.43
N ASN A 54 4.90 8.16 11.75
CA ASN A 54 4.02 8.06 10.59
C ASN A 54 4.77 8.06 9.24
N ALA A 55 6.11 7.96 9.23
CA ALA A 55 6.90 7.94 8.00
C ALA A 55 6.54 6.78 7.06
N LEU A 56 6.43 5.57 7.59
CA LEU A 56 6.10 4.38 6.82
C LEU A 56 4.66 4.43 6.25
N PRO A 57 3.62 4.76 7.04
CA PRO A 57 2.28 5.01 6.50
C PRO A 57 2.23 6.06 5.38
N GLU A 58 3.01 7.15 5.49
CA GLU A 58 3.09 8.18 4.45
C GLU A 58 3.77 7.69 3.16
N ALA A 59 4.86 6.93 3.28
CA ALA A 59 5.53 6.33 2.13
C ALA A 59 4.61 5.34 1.39
N VAL A 60 3.81 4.57 2.15
CA VAL A 60 2.81 3.62 1.65
C VAL A 60 1.67 4.33 0.92
N SER A 61 1.11 5.41 1.49
CA SER A 61 0.01 6.16 0.85
C SER A 61 0.43 6.78 -0.49
N ARG A 62 1.71 7.15 -0.61
CA ARG A 62 2.32 7.67 -1.83
C ARG A 62 2.73 6.59 -2.84
N GLY A 63 2.60 5.31 -2.49
CA GLY A 63 2.99 4.19 -3.36
C GLY A 63 4.50 4.10 -3.60
N ASN A 64 5.33 4.71 -2.73
CA ASN A 64 6.77 4.80 -2.96
C ASN A 64 7.50 3.53 -2.48
N LEU A 65 7.49 2.49 -3.31
CA LEU A 65 8.08 1.19 -2.97
C LEU A 65 9.55 1.30 -2.49
N PRO A 66 10.47 2.02 -3.15
CA PRO A 66 11.85 2.15 -2.68
C PRO A 66 12.00 2.72 -1.26
N GLU A 67 11.10 3.61 -0.87
CA GLU A 67 11.11 4.20 0.47
C GLU A 67 10.57 3.22 1.51
N VAL A 68 9.49 2.52 1.17
CA VAL A 68 8.90 1.46 2.01
C VAL A 68 9.87 0.29 2.21
N THR A 69 10.51 -0.20 1.14
CA THR A 69 11.47 -1.31 1.23
C THR A 69 12.65 -0.93 2.12
N TRP A 70 13.19 0.28 1.94
CA TRP A 70 14.29 0.77 2.76
C TRP A 70 13.92 0.88 4.25
N MET A 71 12.76 1.46 4.58
CA MET A 71 12.29 1.59 5.97
C MET A 71 12.05 0.22 6.63
N VAL A 72 11.50 -0.73 5.90
CA VAL A 72 11.20 -2.07 6.44
C VAL A 72 12.46 -2.92 6.57
N GLU A 73 13.28 -3.00 5.52
CA GLU A 73 14.39 -3.95 5.45
C GLU A 73 15.63 -3.46 6.18
N GLU A 74 15.90 -2.16 6.17
CA GLU A 74 17.12 -1.62 6.78
C GLU A 74 16.88 -0.98 8.16
N LEU A 75 15.74 -0.32 8.36
CA LEU A 75 15.40 0.25 9.67
C LEU A 75 14.59 -0.70 10.54
N GLY A 76 14.10 -1.82 9.99
CA GLY A 76 13.30 -2.79 10.72
C GLY A 76 11.93 -2.25 11.14
N MET A 77 11.39 -1.25 10.43
CA MET A 77 10.06 -0.72 10.75
C MET A 77 8.99 -1.79 10.54
N GLU A 78 8.12 -1.96 11.53
CA GLU A 78 7.08 -2.98 11.48
C GLU A 78 6.03 -2.64 10.42
N ARG A 79 5.65 -3.69 9.70
CA ARG A 79 4.53 -3.64 8.76
C ARG A 79 3.25 -4.01 9.48
N ASP A 80 2.16 -3.36 9.11
CA ASP A 80 0.84 -3.69 9.63
C ASP A 80 -0.19 -3.90 8.51
N SER A 81 -1.36 -4.40 8.89
CA SER A 81 -2.45 -4.64 7.94
C SER A 81 -3.07 -3.35 7.40
N LEU A 82 -2.93 -2.23 8.11
CA LEU A 82 -3.46 -0.92 7.69
C LEU A 82 -2.64 -0.34 6.53
N GLN A 83 -1.33 -0.49 6.55
CA GLN A 83 -0.43 -0.11 5.47
C GLN A 83 -0.83 -0.85 4.18
N ALA A 84 -1.05 -2.16 4.25
CA ALA A 84 -1.40 -2.90 3.06
C ALA A 84 -2.80 -2.58 2.53
N CYS A 85 -3.74 -2.27 3.43
CA CYS A 85 -5.03 -1.69 3.03
C CYS A 85 -4.89 -0.34 2.33
N THR A 86 -4.00 0.52 2.85
CA THR A 86 -3.72 1.82 2.24
C THR A 86 -3.11 1.64 0.84
N ALA A 87 -2.19 0.71 0.67
CA ALA A 87 -1.62 0.35 -0.63
C ALA A 87 -2.68 -0.19 -1.62
N ALA A 88 -3.60 -1.02 -1.13
CA ALA A 88 -4.70 -1.55 -1.94
C ALA A 88 -5.69 -0.45 -2.35
N ALA A 89 -6.00 0.48 -1.43
CA ALA A 89 -6.89 1.62 -1.68
C ALA A 89 -6.25 2.71 -2.57
N SER A 90 -4.92 2.82 -2.60
CA SER A 90 -4.21 3.74 -3.51
C SER A 90 -3.97 3.15 -4.90
N GLY A 91 -4.19 1.84 -5.08
CA GLY A 91 -3.97 1.15 -6.35
C GLY A 91 -2.51 0.78 -6.62
N SER A 92 -1.65 0.90 -5.61
CA SER A 92 -0.23 0.60 -5.70
C SER A 92 0.02 -0.91 -5.73
N LEU A 93 -0.22 -1.53 -6.88
CA LEU A 93 -0.15 -2.98 -7.04
C LEU A 93 1.21 -3.56 -6.62
N GLU A 94 2.31 -2.91 -7.00
CA GLU A 94 3.68 -3.32 -6.63
C GLU A 94 3.89 -3.32 -5.11
N LEU A 95 3.26 -2.38 -4.41
CA LEU A 95 3.33 -2.26 -2.96
C LEU A 95 2.45 -3.30 -2.27
N VAL A 96 1.29 -3.61 -2.85
CA VAL A 96 0.42 -4.70 -2.40
C VAL A 96 1.13 -6.05 -2.54
N SER A 97 1.78 -6.31 -3.68
CA SER A 97 2.54 -7.55 -3.88
C SER A 97 3.71 -7.64 -2.91
N TYR A 98 4.47 -6.55 -2.73
CA TYR A 98 5.58 -6.51 -1.78
C TYR A 98 5.11 -6.81 -0.34
N LEU A 99 4.07 -6.13 0.13
CA LEU A 99 3.54 -6.32 1.49
C LEU A 99 2.92 -7.71 1.69
N HIS A 100 2.32 -8.28 0.66
CA HIS A 100 1.77 -9.64 0.70
C HIS A 100 2.86 -10.71 0.78
N GLU A 101 3.87 -10.65 -0.08
CA GLU A 101 5.01 -11.59 -0.09
C GLU A 101 5.79 -11.57 1.22
N ASN A 102 5.77 -10.42 1.90
CA ASN A 102 6.44 -10.19 3.16
C ASN A 102 5.57 -10.47 4.41
N GLY A 103 4.39 -11.08 4.23
CA GLY A 103 3.57 -11.59 5.33
C GLY A 103 2.83 -10.53 6.14
N ALA A 104 2.67 -9.31 5.64
CA ALA A 104 2.06 -8.21 6.39
C ALA A 104 0.53 -8.32 6.56
N VAL A 105 -0.17 -9.25 5.89
CA VAL A 105 -1.64 -9.09 5.73
C VAL A 105 -2.46 -10.38 5.65
N VAL A 106 -3.64 -10.30 6.25
CA VAL A 106 -4.78 -11.18 6.00
C VAL A 106 -5.54 -10.71 4.76
N VAL A 107 -5.49 -11.54 3.73
CA VAL A 107 -6.04 -11.40 2.38
C VAL A 107 -7.44 -10.77 2.26
N GLY A 108 -8.38 -11.09 3.16
CA GLY A 108 -9.76 -10.59 3.06
C GLY A 108 -9.86 -9.07 3.16
N MET A 109 -9.01 -8.45 3.99
CA MET A 109 -9.00 -7.01 4.23
C MET A 109 -8.50 -6.22 3.00
N LEU A 110 -7.54 -6.78 2.25
CA LEU A 110 -6.98 -6.14 1.05
C LEU A 110 -8.00 -5.96 -0.06
N ALA A 111 -8.91 -6.92 -0.20
CA ALA A 111 -9.89 -6.87 -1.25
C ALA A 111 -11.00 -5.84 -0.96
N GLU A 112 -11.39 -5.65 0.32
CA GLU A 112 -12.25 -4.53 0.75
C GLU A 112 -11.60 -3.20 0.40
N CYS A 113 -10.34 -3.03 0.78
CA CYS A 113 -9.61 -1.79 0.55
C CYS A 113 -9.36 -1.50 -0.94
N GLY A 114 -9.05 -2.53 -1.73
CA GLY A 114 -8.94 -2.41 -3.19
C GLY A 114 -10.26 -2.03 -3.85
N ALA A 115 -11.39 -2.57 -3.38
CA ALA A 115 -12.72 -2.23 -3.87
C ALA A 115 -13.13 -0.80 -3.47
N LEU A 116 -12.85 -0.39 -2.23
CA LEU A 116 -13.06 0.98 -1.74
C LEU A 116 -12.29 2.00 -2.58
N GLY A 117 -11.05 1.67 -2.96
CA GLY A 117 -10.18 2.56 -3.71
C GLY A 117 -10.39 2.56 -5.22
N GLY A 118 -11.35 1.82 -5.77
CA GLY A 118 -11.52 1.79 -7.23
C GLY A 118 -10.57 0.85 -7.98
N ASN A 119 -9.71 0.11 -7.27
CA ASN A 119 -8.47 -0.43 -7.85
C ASN A 119 -8.64 -1.83 -8.40
N ILE A 120 -9.23 -1.87 -9.60
CA ILE A 120 -9.42 -3.08 -10.40
C ILE A 120 -8.14 -3.92 -10.51
N ALA A 121 -6.99 -3.33 -10.81
CA ALA A 121 -5.73 -4.07 -10.96
C ALA A 121 -5.30 -4.82 -9.68
N VAL A 122 -5.54 -4.22 -8.50
CA VAL A 122 -5.30 -4.87 -7.20
C VAL A 122 -6.25 -6.05 -7.01
N LEU A 123 -7.53 -5.88 -7.35
CA LEU A 123 -8.53 -6.95 -7.27
C LEU A 123 -8.23 -8.10 -8.25
N GLU A 124 -7.75 -7.79 -9.46
CA GLU A 124 -7.31 -8.80 -10.44
C GLU A 124 -6.13 -9.61 -9.92
N TRP A 125 -5.14 -8.91 -9.37
CA TRP A 125 -3.95 -9.55 -8.82
C TRP A 125 -4.31 -10.44 -7.62
N LEU A 126 -5.12 -9.94 -6.69
CA LEU A 126 -5.62 -10.73 -5.56
C LEU A 126 -6.35 -11.99 -6.05
N ALA A 127 -7.15 -11.85 -7.11
CA ALA A 127 -7.87 -12.98 -7.70
C ALA A 127 -6.96 -14.02 -8.37
N ALA A 128 -5.84 -13.58 -8.95
CA ALA A 128 -4.84 -14.46 -9.54
C ALA A 128 -4.01 -15.21 -8.48
N HIS A 129 -3.80 -14.61 -7.31
CA HIS A 129 -3.02 -15.19 -6.22
C HIS A 129 -3.86 -16.07 -5.27
N GLY A 130 -5.06 -16.49 -5.70
CA GLY A 130 -5.96 -17.38 -4.94
C GLY A 130 -6.52 -16.73 -3.66
N CYS A 131 -6.38 -15.42 -3.54
CA CYS A 131 -6.44 -14.69 -2.30
C CYS A 131 -7.57 -13.66 -2.37
N ILE A 132 -8.80 -14.14 -2.35
CA ILE A 132 -9.99 -13.32 -2.55
C ILE A 132 -11.06 -13.75 -1.56
N TRP A 133 -11.09 -13.03 -0.45
CA TRP A 133 -12.17 -12.95 0.54
C TRP A 133 -12.33 -14.15 1.48
N ARG A 134 -12.47 -13.82 2.77
CA ARG A 134 -12.81 -14.81 3.79
C ARG A 134 -14.31 -15.13 3.66
N ALA A 135 -14.65 -16.30 3.13
CA ALA A 135 -15.97 -16.86 3.40
C ALA A 135 -16.07 -17.08 4.92
N VAL A 136 -16.97 -16.34 5.58
CA VAL A 136 -17.32 -16.65 6.97
C VAL A 136 -18.11 -17.96 6.91
N GLY A 137 -17.42 -19.10 7.08
CA GLY A 137 -18.09 -20.37 7.38
C GLY A 137 -17.91 -21.58 6.46
N SER A 138 -16.79 -21.77 5.76
CA SER A 138 -16.52 -23.11 5.19
C SER A 138 -15.04 -23.49 5.18
N ALA A 139 -14.72 -24.51 5.97
CA ALA A 139 -13.47 -25.24 5.94
C ALA A 139 -13.42 -26.12 4.68
N ALA A 140 -12.98 -25.58 3.55
CA ALA A 140 -12.56 -26.37 2.41
C ALA A 140 -11.53 -25.58 1.60
N TRP A 141 -10.28 -26.00 1.68
CA TRP A 141 -9.19 -25.50 0.85
C TRP A 141 -9.29 -26.17 -0.52
N GLU A 142 -9.91 -25.49 -1.49
CA GLU A 142 -9.79 -25.83 -2.91
C GLU A 142 -8.89 -24.81 -3.62
N PRO A 143 -8.09 -25.19 -4.64
CA PRO A 143 -7.38 -24.25 -5.48
C PRO A 143 -8.40 -23.39 -6.23
N GLY A 144 -8.63 -22.16 -5.75
CA GLY A 144 -9.68 -21.27 -6.24
C GLY A 144 -10.86 -21.19 -5.27
N CYS A 145 -10.70 -20.42 -4.19
CA CYS A 145 -11.79 -20.16 -3.25
C CYS A 145 -12.92 -19.37 -3.94
N PRO A 146 -14.20 -19.73 -3.75
CA PRO A 146 -15.32 -19.04 -4.38
C PRO A 146 -15.48 -17.63 -3.80
N VAL A 147 -15.27 -16.62 -4.66
CA VAL A 147 -15.53 -15.22 -4.33
C VAL A 147 -17.03 -14.99 -4.21
N ASP A 148 -17.45 -14.43 -3.08
CA ASP A 148 -18.79 -13.86 -2.94
C ASP A 148 -18.81 -12.46 -3.60
N TRP A 149 -19.00 -12.47 -4.93
CA TRP A 149 -19.06 -11.26 -5.74
C TRP A 149 -20.24 -10.36 -5.36
N ASP A 150 -21.31 -10.93 -4.81
CA ASP A 150 -22.50 -10.17 -4.44
C ASP A 150 -22.24 -9.38 -3.15
N ALA A 151 -21.55 -9.97 -2.16
CA ALA A 151 -21.07 -9.25 -0.98
C ALA A 151 -20.04 -8.16 -1.33
N ALA A 152 -19.12 -8.44 -2.25
CA ALA A 152 -18.11 -7.47 -2.69
C ALA A 152 -18.74 -6.26 -3.42
N VAL A 153 -19.75 -6.51 -4.26
CA VAL A 153 -20.53 -5.45 -4.93
C VAL A 153 -21.33 -4.64 -3.91
N GLU A 154 -21.96 -5.29 -2.95
CA GLU A 154 -22.76 -4.61 -1.92
C GLU A 154 -21.90 -3.74 -1.00
N GLU A 155 -20.72 -4.23 -0.60
CA GLU A 155 -19.78 -3.47 0.24
C GLU A 155 -19.20 -2.26 -0.50
N ALA A 156 -18.78 -2.44 -1.75
CA ALA A 156 -18.32 -1.34 -2.59
C ALA A 156 -19.43 -0.29 -2.81
N ALA A 157 -20.67 -0.73 -3.04
CA ALA A 157 -21.81 0.16 -3.21
C ALA A 157 -22.23 0.88 -1.91
N ARG A 158 -22.01 0.27 -0.73
CA ARG A 158 -22.39 0.84 0.56
C ARG A 158 -21.46 1.98 1.00
N ARG A 159 -20.21 1.99 0.51
CA ARG A 159 -19.15 2.87 1.02
C ARG A 159 -18.57 3.85 0.01
N ALA A 160 -18.95 3.76 -1.27
CA ALA A 160 -18.40 4.63 -2.31
C ALA A 160 -19.31 5.83 -2.62
N GLU A 161 -18.74 7.03 -2.54
CA GLU A 161 -19.19 8.19 -3.29
C GLU A 161 -18.46 8.21 -4.66
N ASP A 162 -19.22 8.52 -5.73
CA ASP A 162 -18.89 8.63 -7.16
C ASP A 162 -18.07 7.50 -7.86
N ASP A 163 -16.97 6.99 -7.29
CA ASP A 163 -16.11 5.96 -7.93
C ASP A 163 -16.63 4.51 -7.80
N GLY A 164 -17.63 4.30 -6.92
CA GLY A 164 -18.23 2.99 -6.66
C GLY A 164 -18.93 2.38 -7.85
N ALA A 165 -19.51 3.20 -8.73
CA ALA A 165 -20.25 2.73 -9.89
C ALA A 165 -19.36 1.96 -10.88
N LEU A 166 -18.10 2.38 -11.07
CA LEU A 166 -17.14 1.72 -11.95
C LEU A 166 -16.67 0.39 -11.37
N VAL A 167 -16.43 0.35 -10.05
CA VAL A 167 -16.08 -0.89 -9.33
C VAL A 167 -17.23 -1.87 -9.37
N THR A 168 -18.45 -1.43 -9.05
CA THR A 168 -19.66 -2.25 -9.11
C THR A 168 -19.92 -2.76 -10.53
N GLN A 169 -19.76 -1.92 -11.55
CA GLN A 169 -19.90 -2.33 -12.95
C GLN A 169 -18.85 -3.35 -13.36
N TRP A 170 -17.59 -3.14 -12.97
CA TRP A 170 -16.50 -4.06 -13.25
C TRP A 170 -16.69 -5.41 -12.54
N LEU A 171 -17.05 -5.39 -11.25
CA LEU A 171 -17.37 -6.60 -10.49
C LEU A 171 -18.54 -7.37 -11.13
N THR A 172 -19.58 -6.66 -11.57
CA THR A 172 -20.74 -7.24 -12.27
C THR A 172 -20.36 -7.82 -13.63
N GLU A 173 -19.52 -7.15 -14.41
CA GLU A 173 -19.07 -7.62 -15.72
C GLU A 173 -18.13 -8.83 -15.59
N ARG A 174 -17.23 -8.82 -14.59
CA ARG A 174 -16.33 -9.96 -14.32
C ARG A 174 -17.11 -11.17 -13.80
N ARG A 175 -18.17 -10.96 -13.03
CA ARG A 175 -19.16 -11.99 -12.66
C ARG A 175 -19.79 -12.63 -13.90
N ARG A 176 -20.20 -11.82 -14.90
CA ARG A 176 -20.81 -12.32 -16.15
C ARG A 176 -19.84 -13.13 -17.03
N ARG A 177 -18.55 -12.79 -17.00
CA ARG A 177 -17.52 -13.42 -17.87
C ARG A 177 -16.95 -14.73 -17.31
N ARG A 178 -17.21 -15.11 -16.06
CA ARG A 178 -16.85 -16.45 -15.57
C ARG A 178 -18.01 -17.42 -15.79
N PRO A 179 -17.87 -18.46 -16.64
CA PRO A 179 -18.82 -19.55 -16.63
C PRO A 179 -18.70 -20.28 -15.28
N PHE A 180 -19.82 -20.43 -14.59
CA PHE A 180 -19.95 -21.37 -13.48
C PHE A 180 -19.53 -22.77 -14.00
N GLY A 181 -18.44 -23.33 -13.49
CA GLY A 181 -18.10 -24.74 -13.71
C GLY A 181 -17.37 -25.12 -15.01
N ALA A 182 -16.43 -24.34 -15.51
CA ALA A 182 -15.41 -24.89 -16.42
C ALA A 182 -14.26 -25.49 -15.59
N ALA A 183 -14.29 -26.81 -15.40
CA ALA A 183 -13.17 -27.56 -14.86
C ALA A 183 -11.89 -27.24 -15.66
N LEU A 184 -10.79 -26.99 -14.95
CA LEU A 184 -9.45 -26.95 -15.54
C LEU A 184 -9.21 -28.30 -16.24
N GLN A 185 -8.97 -28.28 -17.55
CA GLN A 185 -8.40 -29.41 -18.29
C GLN A 185 -6.90 -29.50 -18.06
#